data_AF-A0A1E2WWD1-F1
#
_entry.id   AF-A0A1E2WWD1-F1
#
_cell.length_a   1.000
_cell.length_b   1.000
_cell.length_c   1.000
_cell.angle_alpha   90.00
_cell.angle_beta   90.00
_cell.angle_gamma   90.00
#
_symmetry.space_group_name_H-M   'P 1'
#
loop_
_entity.id
_entity.type
_entity.pdbx_description
1 polymer ?
#
loop_
_entity_poly.entity_id
_entity_poly.type
_entity_poly.pdbx_seq_one_letter_code
_entity_poly.pdbx_strand_id
1 'polypeptide(L)'
;MGIGGKTWQNEELTRPEVAAMLKPKVSARQLQAYLNIARKYLPEFKKFTNKKTGGLNGMSKLYKYHIAPLQEIRSLAREHTLADIENEFHQRGSKK
;
A
#
# COMPACT_ATOMS: atom_id res chain seq x y z
N MET A 1 19.91 28.60 -12.40
CA MET A 1 19.97 27.11 -12.36
C MET A 1 19.71 26.64 -10.93
N GLY A 2 18.85 25.63 -10.76
CA GLY A 2 18.93 24.76 -9.58
C GLY A 2 17.84 24.88 -8.50
N ILE A 3 16.56 24.95 -8.87
CA ILE A 3 15.53 24.46 -7.91
C ILE A 3 15.58 22.94 -8.02
N GLY A 4 16.54 22.35 -7.30
CA GLY A 4 16.67 20.91 -7.16
C GLY A 4 15.42 20.37 -6.49
N GLY A 5 14.43 19.98 -7.28
CA GLY A 5 13.30 19.18 -6.84
C GLY A 5 13.84 17.88 -6.30
N LYS A 6 14.16 17.85 -5.00
CA LYS A 6 14.42 16.61 -4.27
C LYS A 6 13.23 15.71 -4.53
N THR A 7 13.48 14.64 -5.29
CA THR A 7 12.51 13.59 -5.56
C THR A 7 12.34 12.75 -4.29
N TRP A 8 11.74 13.35 -3.25
CA TRP A 8 11.40 12.69 -1.98
C TRP A 8 10.52 11.44 -2.19
N GLN A 9 9.93 11.30 -3.38
CA GLN A 9 9.14 10.13 -3.79
C GLN A 9 9.96 8.83 -3.82
N ASN A 10 11.28 8.89 -3.98
CA ASN A 10 12.17 7.72 -4.04
C ASN A 10 12.85 7.37 -2.71
N GLU A 11 12.50 8.06 -1.62
CA GLU A 11 13.02 7.73 -0.30
C GLU A 11 12.42 6.39 0.17
N GLU A 12 13.29 5.42 0.42
CA GLU A 12 12.90 4.10 0.92
C GLU A 12 12.40 4.22 2.35
N LEU A 13 11.19 3.73 2.58
CA LEU A 13 10.55 3.72 3.90
C LEU A 13 10.47 2.31 4.43
N THR A 14 10.66 2.19 5.74
CA THR A 14 10.40 0.95 6.47
C THR A 14 8.89 0.79 6.72
N ARG A 15 8.45 -0.45 6.95
CA ARG A 15 7.05 -0.74 7.31
C ARG A 15 6.58 0.01 8.56
N PRO A 16 7.36 0.07 9.67
CA PRO A 16 6.99 0.85 10.84
C PRO A 16 6.79 2.34 10.53
N GLU A 17 7.65 2.93 9.69
CA GLU A 17 7.51 4.32 9.26
C GLU A 17 6.22 4.53 8.46
N VAL A 18 5.96 3.69 7.45
CA VAL A 18 4.71 3.77 6.68
C VAL A 18 3.48 3.62 7.58
N ALA A 19 3.51 2.67 8.52
CA ALA A 19 2.41 2.48 9.48
C ALA A 19 2.17 3.72 10.36
N ALA A 20 3.25 4.44 10.72
CA ALA A 20 3.20 5.69 11.47
C ALA A 20 2.78 6.90 10.63
N MET A 21 3.05 6.89 9.32
CA MET A 21 2.67 7.95 8.40
C MET A 21 1.18 7.91 7.99
N LEU A 22 0.55 6.73 8.05
CA LEU A 22 -0.90 6.61 7.83
C LEU A 22 -1.68 7.31 8.94
N LYS A 23 -2.83 7.93 8.60
CA LYS A 23 -3.62 8.75 9.53
C LYS A 23 -5.08 8.32 9.63
N PRO A 24 -5.58 8.02 10.85
CA PRO A 24 -4.84 7.63 12.05
C PRO A 24 -3.80 6.52 11.83
N LYS A 25 -2.75 6.54 12.66
CA LYS A 25 -1.68 5.53 12.70
C LYS A 25 -2.27 4.13 12.79
N VAL A 26 -1.64 3.19 12.10
CA VAL A 26 -2.07 1.79 12.07
C VAL A 26 -1.02 0.85 12.66
N SER A 27 -1.46 -0.33 13.07
CA SER A 27 -0.56 -1.40 13.51
C SER A 27 0.15 -2.05 12.33
N ALA A 28 1.26 -2.74 12.60
CA ALA A 28 1.96 -3.53 11.58
C ALA A 28 1.05 -4.60 10.94
N ARG A 29 0.13 -5.18 11.72
CA ARG A 29 -0.85 -6.18 11.24
C ARG A 29 -1.86 -5.57 10.27
N GLN A 30 -2.38 -4.38 10.57
CA GLN A 30 -3.26 -3.64 9.66
C GLN A 30 -2.54 -3.22 8.39
N LEU A 31 -1.31 -2.70 8.50
CA LEU A 31 -0.49 -2.39 7.33
C LEU A 31 -0.25 -3.63 6.46
N GLN A 32 0.02 -4.79 7.07
CA GLN A 32 0.19 -6.04 6.34
C GLN A 32 -1.08 -6.46 5.59
N ALA A 33 -2.26 -6.28 6.19
CA ALA A 33 -3.53 -6.50 5.52
C ALA A 33 -3.70 -5.55 4.32
N TYR A 34 -3.42 -4.26 4.50
CA TYR A 34 -3.53 -3.28 3.41
C TYR A 34 -2.56 -3.56 2.27
N LEU A 35 -1.32 -3.95 2.57
CA LEU A 35 -0.35 -4.39 1.56
C LEU A 35 -0.80 -5.65 0.81
N ASN A 36 -1.50 -6.57 1.49
CA ASN A 36 -2.08 -7.75 0.88
C ASN A 36 -3.20 -7.43 -0.11
N ILE A 37 -4.01 -6.41 0.17
CA ILE A 37 -5.02 -5.90 -0.76
C ILE A 37 -4.32 -5.18 -1.92
N ALA A 38 -3.45 -4.22 -1.59
CA ALA A 38 -2.75 -3.39 -2.56
C ALA A 38 -1.99 -4.23 -3.60
N ARG A 39 -1.22 -5.26 -3.19
CA ARG A 39 -0.44 -6.10 -4.11
C ARG A 39 -1.27 -6.87 -5.14
N LYS A 40 -2.55 -7.12 -4.86
CA LYS A 40 -3.45 -7.87 -5.74
C LYS A 40 -4.05 -6.96 -6.82
N TYR A 41 -4.39 -5.73 -6.46
CA TYR A 41 -5.22 -4.86 -7.30
C TYR A 41 -4.52 -3.61 -7.80
N LEU A 42 -3.41 -3.19 -7.17
CA LEU A 42 -2.68 -1.98 -7.54
C LEU A 42 -1.37 -2.32 -8.27
N PRO A 43 -1.12 -1.76 -9.46
CA PRO A 43 0.06 -2.07 -10.26
C PRO A 43 1.37 -1.67 -9.57
N GLU A 44 1.34 -0.58 -8.79
CA GLU A 44 2.48 -0.08 -8.02
C GLU A 44 2.98 -1.11 -6.99
N PHE A 45 2.06 -1.95 -6.49
CA PHE A 45 2.36 -2.97 -5.49
C PHE A 45 2.60 -4.35 -6.10
N LYS A 46 2.65 -4.51 -7.42
CA LYS A 46 2.86 -5.81 -8.08
C LYS A 46 4.16 -6.50 -7.62
N LYS A 47 5.19 -5.71 -7.31
CA LYS A 47 6.48 -6.17 -6.76
C LYS A 47 6.39 -6.71 -5.33
N PHE A 48 5.27 -6.51 -4.64
CA PHE A 48 4.99 -7.02 -3.30
C PHE A 48 4.40 -8.43 -3.32
N THR A 49 4.12 -9.00 -4.49
CA THR A 49 3.72 -10.41 -4.60
C THR A 49 4.96 -11.29 -4.76
N ASN A 50 5.16 -12.21 -3.83
CA ASN A 50 6.20 -13.23 -3.92
C ASN A 50 5.83 -14.23 -5.02
N LYS A 51 6.64 -14.32 -6.08
CA LYS A 51 6.38 -15.22 -7.21
C LYS A 51 6.37 -16.71 -6.84
N LYS A 52 7.07 -17.11 -5.76
CA LYS A 52 7.16 -18.52 -5.34
C LYS A 52 5.95 -18.96 -4.52
N THR A 53 5.45 -18.08 -3.65
CA THR A 53 4.39 -18.43 -2.68
C THR A 53 3.04 -17.78 -2.99
N GLY A 54 2.99 -16.82 -3.91
CA GLY A 54 1.80 -15.99 -4.16
C GLY A 54 1.43 -15.06 -2.99
N GLY A 55 2.22 -15.04 -1.92
CA GLY A 55 2.00 -14.25 -0.71
C GLY A 55 2.64 -12.85 -0.74
N LEU A 56 2.54 -12.12 0.37
CA LEU A 56 3.23 -10.84 0.53
C LEU A 56 4.75 -11.05 0.62
N ASN A 57 5.50 -10.31 -0.19
CA ASN A 57 6.95 -10.27 -0.14
C ASN A 57 7.42 -9.38 1.02
N GLY A 58 8.07 -10.00 2.01
CA GLY A 58 8.66 -9.33 3.17
C GLY A 58 9.72 -8.30 2.82
N MET A 59 10.44 -8.51 1.72
CA MET A 59 11.61 -7.73 1.33
C MET A 59 11.29 -6.57 0.38
N SER A 60 10.02 -6.41 -0.02
CA SER A 60 9.63 -5.33 -0.92
C SER A 60 9.73 -3.98 -0.22
N LYS A 61 10.45 -3.07 -0.88
CA LYS A 61 10.72 -1.72 -0.41
C LYS A 61 9.49 -0.83 -0.56
N LEU A 62 9.18 -0.06 0.48
CA LEU A 62 8.13 0.96 0.46
C LEU A 62 8.75 2.32 0.15
N TYR A 63 7.91 3.23 -0.33
CA TYR A 63 8.30 4.56 -0.79
C TYR A 63 7.13 5.51 -0.52
N LYS A 64 7.37 6.82 -0.55
CA LYS A 64 6.30 7.81 -0.25
C LYS A 64 5.09 7.71 -1.18
N TYR A 65 5.28 7.34 -2.45
CA TYR A 65 4.15 7.17 -3.39
C TYR A 65 3.21 6.03 -2.97
N HIS A 66 3.71 5.02 -2.24
CA HIS A 66 2.88 3.94 -1.70
C HIS A 66 1.95 4.39 -0.56
N ILE A 67 2.19 5.55 0.05
CA ILE A 67 1.41 6.01 1.20
C ILE A 67 -0.01 6.40 0.78
N ALA A 68 -0.17 7.10 -0.35
CA ALA A 68 -1.48 7.58 -0.79
C ALA A 68 -2.48 6.43 -1.06
N PRO A 69 -2.11 5.36 -1.80
CA PRO A 69 -2.99 4.22 -1.98
C PRO A 69 -3.27 3.45 -0.68
N LEU A 70 -2.27 3.32 0.21
CA LEU A 70 -2.48 2.71 1.53
C LEU A 70 -3.40 3.54 2.42
N GLN A 71 -3.36 4.87 2.31
CA GLN A 71 -4.24 5.78 3.01
C GLN A 71 -5.68 5.65 2.51
N GLU A 72 -5.89 5.44 1.21
CA GLU A 72 -7.22 5.18 0.65
C GLU A 72 -7.81 3.88 1.20
N ILE A 73 -7.07 2.77 1.13
CA ILE A 73 -7.47 1.47 1.73
C ILE A 73 -7.81 1.66 3.21
N ARG A 74 -7.00 2.42 3.94
CA ARG A 74 -7.18 2.68 5.36
C ARG A 74 -8.40 3.55 5.67
N SER A 75 -8.74 4.50 4.81
CA SER A 75 -9.96 5.31 4.93
C SER A 75 -11.20 4.43 4.74
N LEU A 76 -11.19 3.55 3.74
CA LEU A 76 -12.27 2.60 3.49
C LEU A 76 -12.41 1.57 4.63
N ALA A 77 -11.29 1.12 5.20
CA ALA A 77 -11.27 0.20 6.35
C ALA A 77 -11.86 0.79 7.64
N ARG A 78 -12.15 2.09 7.67
CA ARG A 78 -12.81 2.72 8.82
C ARG A 78 -14.32 2.45 8.82
N GLU A 79 -14.91 2.30 7.64
CA GLU A 79 -16.36 2.20 7.44
C GLU A 79 -16.78 0.82 6.91
N HIS A 80 -15.84 0.06 6.35
CA HIS A 80 -16.09 -1.21 5.69
C HIS A 80 -15.16 -2.32 6.19
N THR A 81 -15.58 -3.58 5.99
CA THR A 81 -14.74 -4.73 6.31
C THR A 81 -13.61 -4.88 5.29
N LEU A 82 -12.53 -5.58 5.64
CA LEU A 82 -11.45 -5.86 4.68
C LEU A 82 -11.94 -6.59 3.42
N ALA A 83 -12.98 -7.42 3.55
CA ALA A 83 -13.58 -8.14 2.43
C ALA A 83 -14.32 -7.19 1.48
N ASP A 84 -15.05 -6.21 2.02
CA ASP A 84 -15.73 -5.18 1.22
C ASP A 84 -14.71 -4.33 0.44
N ILE A 85 -13.60 -3.98 1.08
CA ILE A 85 -12.50 -3.25 0.44
C ILE A 85 -11.87 -4.09 -0.67
N GLU A 86 -11.57 -5.37 -0.41
CA GLU A 86 -11.04 -6.27 -1.44
C GLU A 86 -11.99 -6.35 -2.64
N ASN A 87 -13.31 -6.43 -2.40
CA ASN A 87 -14.32 -6.45 -3.45
C ASN A 87 -14.35 -5.12 -4.23
N GLU A 88 -14.28 -3.98 -3.55
CA GLU A 88 -14.25 -2.66 -4.19
C GLU A 88 -13.03 -2.52 -5.12
N PHE A 89 -11.83 -2.85 -4.63
CA PHE A 89 -10.61 -2.81 -5.44
C PHE A 89 -10.63 -3.84 -6.57
N HIS A 90 -11.24 -5.01 -6.36
CA HIS A 90 -11.45 -5.98 -7.42
C HIS A 90 -12.36 -5.43 -8.52
N GLN A 91 -13.50 -4.82 -8.18
CA GLN A 91 -14.41 -4.22 -9.16
C GLN A 91 -13.76 -3.06 -9.94
N ARG A 92 -12.96 -2.23 -9.27
CA ARG A 92 -12.19 -1.15 -9.92
C ARG A 92 -11.13 -1.70 -10.88
N GLY A 93 -10.46 -2.78 -10.51
CA GLY A 93 -9.47 -3.46 -11.36
C GLY A 93 -10.07 -4.18 -12.56
N SER A 94 -11.26 -4.76 -12.41
CA SER A 94 -11.97 -5.50 -13.47
C SER A 94 -12.68 -4.60 -14.50
N LYS A 95 -12.86 -3.30 -14.21
CA LYS A 95 -13.45 -2.31 -15.13
C LYS A 95 -12.46 -1.69 -16.13
N LYS A 96 -11.23 -2.19 -16.20
CA LYS A 96 -10.16 -1.63 -17.03
C LYS A 96 -9.81 -2.48 -18.23
#